data_AF-A0A9E4ZM98-F1
#
_entry.id   AF-A0A9E4ZM98-F1
#
_cell.length_a   1.000
_cell.length_b   1.000
_cell.length_c   1.000
_cell.angle_alpha   90.00
_cell.angle_beta   90.00
_cell.angle_gamma   90.00
#
_symmetry.space_group_name_H-M   'P 1'
#
loop_
_entity.id
_entity.type
_entity.pdbx_description
1 polymer ?
#
loop_
_entity_poly.entity_id
_entity_poly.type
_entity_poly.pdbx_seq_one_letter_code
_entity_poly.pdbx_strand_id
1 'polypeptide(L)'
;MEPNEEKKKEELLNRLSRILEYSGYIDGIKERDLDNIYLRFSALYLLQLELNNLTVLLEEISKVKGSNLIQTLLDEMVLTKEEAELLEGFLKLKDKIIKGNVEYNEIREIISKKEYRKINSIASKIFHSIFSPSFNPEYKPQK
;
A
#
# COMPACT_ATOMS: atom_id res chain seq x y z
N MET A 1 -15.05 23.90 5.22
CA MET A 1 -14.47 22.55 5.42
C MET A 1 -14.56 22.28 6.90
N GLU A 2 -15.22 21.18 7.29
CA GLU A 2 -15.27 20.83 8.71
C GLU A 2 -13.85 20.47 9.19
N PRO A 3 -13.42 20.91 10.39
CA PRO A 3 -12.09 20.63 10.95
C PRO A 3 -11.70 19.15 11.02
N ASN A 4 -12.65 18.24 10.78
CA ASN A 4 -12.47 16.78 10.82
C ASN A 4 -11.95 16.22 9.48
N GLU A 5 -12.36 16.78 8.34
CA GLU A 5 -11.94 16.28 7.02
C GLU A 5 -10.49 16.63 6.69
N GLU A 6 -10.05 17.83 7.08
CA GLU A 6 -8.68 18.30 6.85
C GLU A 6 -7.68 17.47 7.67
N LYS A 7 -8.00 17.19 8.95
CA LYS A 7 -7.22 16.29 9.80
C LYS A 7 -7.15 14.87 9.24
N LYS A 8 -8.27 14.34 8.73
CA LYS A 8 -8.31 13.01 8.11
C LYS A 8 -7.43 12.96 6.85
N LYS A 9 -7.49 14.00 6.01
CA LYS A 9 -6.66 14.10 4.81
C LYS A 9 -5.17 14.16 5.16
N GLU A 10 -4.81 14.94 6.18
CA GLU A 10 -3.45 15.00 6.69
C GLU A 10 -2.98 13.64 7.23
N GLU A 11 -3.82 12.93 7.98
CA GLU A 11 -3.47 11.58 8.47
C GLU A 11 -3.21 10.61 7.31
N LEU A 12 -4.10 10.56 6.31
CA LEU A 12 -3.95 9.67 5.16
C LEU A 12 -2.74 10.05 4.30
N LEU A 13 -2.43 11.34 4.19
CA LEU A 13 -1.22 11.81 3.54
C LEU A 13 0.03 11.35 4.29
N ASN A 14 0.00 11.38 5.63
CA ASN A 14 1.09 10.85 6.45
C ASN A 14 1.27 9.33 6.25
N ARG A 15 0.20 8.56 6.04
CA ARG A 15 0.29 7.14 5.67
C ARG A 15 0.98 6.95 4.33
N LEU A 16 0.58 7.72 3.32
CA LEU A 16 1.21 7.67 2.00
C LEU A 16 2.70 8.05 2.06
N SER A 17 3.04 9.12 2.78
CA SER A 17 4.43 9.55 2.97
C SER A 17 5.30 8.48 3.63
N ARG A 18 4.77 7.76 4.63
CA ARG A 18 5.48 6.63 5.26
C ARG A 18 5.73 5.48 4.30
N ILE A 19 4.77 5.15 3.43
CA ILE A 19 4.97 4.12 2.39
C ILE A 19 6.15 4.50 1.50
N LEU A 20 6.19 5.75 1.02
CA LEU A 20 7.28 6.24 0.16
C LEU A 20 8.63 6.23 0.89
N GLU A 21 8.65 6.62 2.17
CA GLU A 21 9.85 6.61 3.02
C GLU A 21 10.40 5.19 3.18
N TYR A 22 9.56 4.21 3.53
CA TYR A 22 9.99 2.82 3.70
C TYR A 22 10.45 2.21 2.38
N SER A 23 9.80 2.52 1.26
CA SER A 23 10.27 2.12 -0.07
C SER A 23 11.68 2.65 -0.34
N GLY A 24 11.99 3.87 0.12
CA GLY A 24 13.32 4.45 0.02
C GLY A 24 14.37 3.73 0.89
N TYR A 25 13.99 3.23 2.06
CA TYR A 25 14.87 2.40 2.88
C TYR A 25 15.10 1.02 2.26
N ILE A 26 14.06 0.41 1.67
CA ILE A 26 14.16 -0.87 0.96
C ILE A 26 15.05 -0.74 -0.28
N ASP A 27 15.01 0.40 -0.99
CA ASP A 27 15.89 0.71 -2.13
C ASP A 27 17.39 0.59 -1.77
N GLY A 28 17.74 0.79 -0.50
CA GLY A 28 19.09 0.62 0.03
C GLY A 28 19.52 -0.83 0.26
N ILE A 29 18.59 -1.78 0.24
CA ILE A 29 18.85 -3.21 0.48
C ILE A 29 18.91 -3.94 -0.87
N LYS A 30 20.08 -4.45 -1.24
CA LYS A 30 20.25 -5.22 -2.49
C LYS A 30 19.89 -6.68 -2.26
N GLU A 31 19.59 -7.39 -3.34
CA GLU A 31 19.26 -8.83 -3.29
C GLU A 31 20.32 -9.65 -2.54
N ARG A 32 21.61 -9.43 -2.84
CA ARG A 32 22.74 -10.11 -2.18
C ARG A 32 22.82 -9.85 -0.67
N ASP A 33 22.25 -8.74 -0.22
CA ASP A 33 22.29 -8.35 1.19
C ASP A 33 21.32 -9.19 2.02
N LEU A 34 20.36 -9.87 1.39
CA LEU A 34 19.37 -10.73 2.05
C LEU A 34 19.96 -12.04 2.62
N ASP A 35 21.19 -12.39 2.23
CA ASP A 35 21.93 -13.48 2.85
C ASP A 35 22.36 -13.10 4.29
N ASN A 36 22.44 -11.80 4.58
CA ASN A 36 22.56 -11.30 5.95
C ASN A 36 21.19 -11.29 6.63
N ILE A 37 21.08 -12.07 7.71
CA ILE A 37 19.83 -12.22 8.46
C ILE A 37 19.25 -10.89 8.96
N TYR A 38 20.08 -9.93 9.37
CA TYR A 38 19.63 -8.64 9.86
C TYR A 38 19.02 -7.80 8.75
N LEU A 39 19.68 -7.73 7.59
CA LEU A 39 19.18 -6.96 6.45
C LEU A 39 17.92 -7.61 5.85
N ARG A 40 17.84 -8.95 5.90
CA ARG A 40 16.61 -9.66 5.56
C ARG A 40 15.45 -9.32 6.49
N PHE A 41 15.66 -9.32 7.80
CA PHE A 41 14.63 -8.91 8.75
C PHE A 41 14.26 -7.43 8.60
N SER A 42 15.23 -6.56 8.31
CA SER A 42 14.96 -5.16 8.00
C SER A 42 14.07 -5.02 6.76
N ALA A 43 14.37 -5.71 5.66
CA ALA A 43 13.55 -5.70 4.45
C ALA A 43 12.13 -6.20 4.73
N LEU A 44 12.00 -7.32 5.45
CA LEU A 44 10.71 -7.90 5.82
C LEU A 44 9.88 -6.93 6.68
N TYR A 45 10.52 -6.28 7.65
CA TYR A 45 9.85 -5.33 8.54
C TYR A 45 9.40 -4.07 7.78
N LEU A 46 10.26 -3.53 6.91
CA LEU A 46 9.90 -2.37 6.08
C LEU A 46 8.73 -2.69 5.14
N LEU A 47 8.74 -3.84 4.47
CA LEU A 47 7.62 -4.33 3.65
C LEU A 47 6.34 -4.44 4.49
N GLN A 48 6.43 -4.99 5.70
CA GLN A 48 5.27 -5.08 6.60
C GLN A 48 4.71 -3.69 6.93
N LEU A 49 5.57 -2.70 7.20
CA LEU A 49 5.15 -1.34 7.49
C LEU A 49 4.49 -0.67 6.28
N GLU A 50 5.00 -0.85 5.06
CA GLU A 50 4.36 -0.38 3.83
C GLU A 50 2.96 -0.97 3.68
N LEU A 51 2.84 -2.29 3.78
CA LEU A 51 1.58 -3.02 3.62
C LEU A 51 0.56 -2.64 4.70
N ASN A 52 1.01 -2.36 5.92
CA ASN A 52 0.14 -1.85 6.98
C ASN A 52 -0.41 -0.46 6.65
N ASN A 53 0.43 0.48 6.20
CA ASN A 53 -0.05 1.80 5.82
C ASN A 53 -0.96 1.75 4.57
N LEU A 54 -0.66 0.89 3.60
CA LEU A 54 -1.54 0.64 2.45
C LEU A 54 -2.90 0.11 2.90
N THR A 55 -2.92 -0.83 3.85
CA THR A 55 -4.18 -1.37 4.39
C THR A 55 -5.06 -0.28 5.00
N VAL A 56 -4.47 0.67 5.74
CA VAL A 56 -5.22 1.80 6.31
C VAL A 56 -5.87 2.64 5.20
N LEU A 57 -5.19 2.88 4.08
CA LEU A 57 -5.79 3.58 2.93
C LEU A 57 -6.96 2.78 2.33
N LEU A 58 -6.82 1.46 2.23
CA LEU A 58 -7.85 0.57 1.70
C LEU A 58 -9.07 0.43 2.62
N GLU A 59 -8.87 0.49 3.93
CA GLU A 59 -9.95 0.49 4.92
C GLU A 59 -10.86 1.72 4.74
N GLU A 60 -10.31 2.87 4.36
CA GLU A 60 -11.12 4.06 4.06
C GLU A 60 -12.02 3.88 2.84
N ILE A 61 -11.53 3.20 1.80
CA ILE A 61 -12.37 2.83 0.66
C ILE A 61 -13.46 1.84 1.06
N SER A 62 -13.10 0.83 1.86
CA SER A 62 -14.00 -0.22 2.31
C SER A 62 -15.13 0.32 3.20
N LYS A 63 -14.87 1.34 4.02
CA LYS A 63 -15.88 2.05 4.82
C LYS A 63 -17.00 2.66 3.96
N VAL A 64 -16.69 3.05 2.73
CA VAL A 64 -17.65 3.71 1.82
C VAL A 64 -18.37 2.70 0.92
N LYS A 65 -17.65 1.69 0.40
CA LYS A 65 -18.14 0.81 -0.68
C LYS A 65 -18.39 -0.64 -0.25
N GLY A 66 -18.08 -1.00 0.99
CA GLY A 66 -18.31 -2.34 1.55
C GLY A 66 -17.16 -3.32 1.32
N SER A 67 -17.46 -4.62 1.35
CA SER A 67 -16.48 -5.70 1.49
C SER A 67 -15.78 -6.16 0.21
N ASN A 68 -16.24 -5.74 -0.99
CA ASN A 68 -15.67 -6.17 -2.27
C ASN A 68 -14.65 -5.15 -2.83
N LEU A 69 -13.65 -4.83 -2.00
CA LEU A 69 -12.68 -3.76 -2.22
C LEU A 69 -11.95 -3.84 -3.57
N ILE A 70 -11.42 -5.00 -3.95
CA ILE A 70 -10.66 -5.15 -5.21
C ILE A 70 -11.55 -4.91 -6.42
N GLN A 71 -12.76 -5.50 -6.44
CA GLN A 71 -13.71 -5.29 -7.52
C GLN A 71 -14.14 -3.82 -7.61
N THR A 72 -14.39 -3.17 -6.48
CA THR A 72 -14.72 -1.73 -6.44
C THR A 72 -13.60 -0.88 -7.05
N LEU A 73 -12.34 -1.17 -6.74
CA LEU A 73 -11.20 -0.42 -7.29
C LEU A 73 -11.04 -0.62 -8.81
N LEU A 74 -11.46 -1.78 -9.33
CA LEU A 74 -11.50 -2.05 -10.78
C LEU A 74 -12.68 -1.33 -11.45
N ASP A 75 -13.88 -1.44 -10.89
CA ASP A 75 -15.11 -0.87 -11.45
C ASP A 75 -15.02 0.67 -11.52
N GLU A 76 -14.39 1.29 -10.53
CA GLU A 76 -14.15 2.74 -10.46
C GLU A 76 -12.88 3.16 -11.22
N MET A 77 -12.24 2.25 -11.96
CA MET A 77 -11.02 2.46 -12.74
C MET A 77 -9.85 3.06 -11.94
N VAL A 78 -9.81 2.83 -10.63
CA VAL A 78 -8.71 3.27 -9.75
C VAL A 78 -7.47 2.43 -10.04
N LEU A 79 -7.65 1.11 -10.20
CA LEU A 79 -6.58 0.17 -10.52
C LEU A 79 -6.83 -0.50 -11.88
N THR A 80 -5.75 -0.83 -12.56
CA THR A 80 -5.79 -1.80 -13.68
C THR A 80 -5.92 -3.22 -13.14
N LYS A 81 -6.27 -4.17 -14.01
CA LYS A 81 -6.33 -5.59 -13.64
C LYS A 81 -5.00 -6.11 -13.09
N GLU A 82 -3.88 -5.74 -13.72
CA GLU A 82 -2.53 -6.11 -13.27
C GLU A 82 -2.22 -5.54 -11.87
N GLU A 83 -2.59 -4.29 -11.61
CA GLU A 83 -2.38 -3.67 -10.30
C GLU A 83 -3.28 -4.28 -9.21
N ALA A 84 -4.49 -4.70 -9.55
CA ALA A 84 -5.39 -5.42 -8.64
C ALA A 84 -4.83 -6.80 -8.28
N GLU A 85 -4.29 -7.55 -9.25
CA GLU A 85 -3.63 -8.84 -9.01
C GLU A 85 -2.39 -8.67 -8.12
N LEU A 86 -1.58 -7.64 -8.37
CA LEU A 86 -0.44 -7.29 -7.51
C LEU A 86 -0.88 -6.93 -6.09
N LEU A 87 -1.94 -6.12 -5.97
CA LEU A 87 -2.49 -5.74 -4.67
C LEU A 87 -2.97 -6.97 -3.88
N GLU A 88 -3.67 -7.91 -4.50
CA GLU A 88 -4.03 -9.17 -3.85
C GLU A 88 -2.81 -9.96 -3.39
N GLY A 89 -1.77 -10.03 -4.23
CA GLY A 89 -0.50 -10.66 -3.88
C GLY A 89 0.13 -10.03 -2.63
N PHE A 90 0.15 -8.70 -2.57
CA PHE A 90 0.67 -7.94 -1.44
C PHE A 90 -0.14 -8.13 -0.15
N LEU A 91 -1.47 -8.22 -0.25
CA LEU A 91 -2.31 -8.52 0.91
C LEU A 91 -2.08 -9.94 1.43
N LYS A 92 -1.92 -10.94 0.53
CA LYS A 92 -1.54 -12.31 0.91
C LYS A 92 -0.14 -12.35 1.53
N LEU A 93 0.80 -11.60 1.00
CA LEU A 93 2.14 -11.46 1.55
C LEU A 93 2.10 -10.90 2.98
N LYS A 94 1.34 -9.82 3.21
CA LYS A 94 1.15 -9.24 4.55
C LYS A 94 0.69 -10.30 5.55
N ASP A 95 -0.30 -11.11 5.19
CA ASP A 95 -0.80 -12.19 6.03
C ASP A 95 0.27 -13.24 6.33
N LYS A 96 1.08 -13.59 5.34
CA LYS A 96 2.24 -14.48 5.55
C LYS A 96 3.26 -13.87 6.50
N ILE A 97 3.57 -12.58 6.35
CA ILE A 97 4.53 -11.86 7.22
C ILE A 97 4.06 -11.94 8.67
N ILE A 98 2.80 -11.57 8.93
CA ILE A 98 2.22 -11.57 10.27
C ILE A 98 2.23 -12.98 10.90
N LYS A 99 1.96 -14.00 10.09
CA LYS A 99 1.96 -15.40 10.54
C LYS A 99 3.36 -16.03 10.66
N GLY A 100 4.41 -15.32 10.23
CA GLY A 100 5.78 -15.85 10.22
C GLY A 100 6.03 -16.92 9.15
N ASN A 101 5.19 -16.98 8.10
CA ASN A 101 5.21 -18.01 7.06
C ASN A 101 5.77 -17.50 5.72
N VAL A 102 6.63 -16.48 5.74
CA VAL A 102 7.25 -15.94 4.52
C VAL A 102 8.52 -16.70 4.22
N GLU A 103 8.63 -17.19 2.99
CA GLU A 103 9.85 -17.84 2.54
C GLU A 103 10.92 -16.83 2.12
N TYR A 104 12.19 -17.19 2.33
CA TYR A 104 13.34 -16.38 1.90
C TYR A 104 13.27 -16.01 0.41
N ASN A 105 12.87 -16.97 -0.44
CA ASN A 105 12.78 -16.76 -1.89
C ASN A 105 11.71 -15.72 -2.26
N GLU A 106 10.61 -15.64 -1.52
CA GLU A 106 9.57 -14.63 -1.76
C GLU A 106 10.11 -13.22 -1.49
N ILE A 107 10.80 -13.02 -0.37
CA ILE A 107 11.43 -11.73 -0.05
C ILE A 107 12.46 -11.37 -1.12
N ARG A 108 13.28 -12.34 -1.52
CA ARG A 108 14.32 -12.16 -2.54
C ARG A 108 13.73 -11.75 -3.89
N GLU A 109 12.63 -12.37 -4.30
CA GLU A 109 11.92 -12.04 -5.53
C GLU A 109 11.39 -10.60 -5.50
N ILE A 110 10.70 -10.21 -4.42
CA ILE A 110 10.15 -8.86 -4.25
C ILE A 110 11.24 -7.80 -4.33
N ILE A 111 12.37 -8.03 -3.65
CA ILE A 111 13.49 -7.09 -3.62
C ILE A 111 14.20 -7.02 -4.98
N SER A 112 14.49 -8.17 -5.60
CA SER A 112 15.20 -8.23 -6.89
C SER A 112 14.40 -7.60 -8.03
N LYS A 113 13.09 -7.88 -8.09
CA LYS A 113 12.17 -7.29 -9.07
C LYS A 113 11.70 -5.89 -8.72
N LYS A 114 12.03 -5.41 -7.52
CA LYS A 114 11.60 -4.11 -6.96
C LYS A 114 10.08 -3.95 -6.96
N GLU A 115 9.37 -5.04 -6.67
CA GLU A 115 7.90 -5.07 -6.66
C GLU A 115 7.32 -4.15 -5.58
N TYR A 116 8.04 -3.93 -4.48
CA TYR A 116 7.67 -2.94 -3.44
C TYR A 116 7.44 -1.53 -4.01
N ARG A 117 8.14 -1.13 -5.08
CA ARG A 117 7.90 0.17 -5.72
C ARG A 117 6.50 0.28 -6.35
N LYS A 118 5.88 -0.84 -6.72
CA LYS A 118 4.49 -0.86 -7.22
C LYS A 118 3.49 -0.56 -6.10
N ILE A 119 3.83 -0.85 -4.84
CA ILE A 119 3.04 -0.45 -3.67
C ILE A 119 2.86 1.06 -3.64
N ASN A 120 3.91 1.84 -3.93
CA ASN A 120 3.84 3.31 -3.99
C ASN A 120 2.80 3.79 -5.00
N SER A 121 2.86 3.28 -6.23
CA SER A 121 1.94 3.65 -7.31
C SER A 121 0.49 3.32 -6.94
N ILE A 122 0.27 2.11 -6.42
CA ILE A 122 -1.05 1.63 -5.98
C ILE A 122 -1.56 2.50 -4.82
N ALA A 123 -0.73 2.78 -3.81
CA ALA A 123 -1.06 3.61 -2.68
C ALA A 123 -1.43 5.04 -3.08
N SER A 124 -0.68 5.66 -4.00
CA SER A 124 -1.00 6.99 -4.51
C SER A 124 -2.35 7.02 -5.23
N LYS A 125 -2.63 6.03 -6.08
CA LYS A 125 -3.93 5.91 -6.78
C LYS A 125 -5.09 5.77 -5.79
N ILE A 126 -4.93 4.91 -4.79
CA ILE A 126 -5.93 4.72 -3.74
C ILE A 126 -6.12 6.02 -2.96
N PHE A 127 -5.05 6.66 -2.50
CA PHE A 127 -5.11 7.93 -1.77
C PHE A 127 -5.91 8.99 -2.52
N HIS A 128 -5.61 9.20 -3.81
CA HIS A 128 -6.35 10.17 -4.62
C HIS A 128 -7.81 9.77 -4.83
N SER A 129 -8.09 8.46 -4.96
CA SER A 129 -9.47 7.97 -5.11
C SER A 129 -10.33 8.24 -3.87
N ILE A 130 -9.78 8.18 -2.65
CA ILE A 130 -10.51 8.47 -1.39
C ILE A 130 -11.15 9.87 -1.42
N PHE A 131 -10.52 10.83 -2.08
CA PHE A 131 -11.01 12.21 -2.20
C PHE A 131 -11.63 12.50 -3.58
N SER A 132 -11.95 11.47 -4.36
CA SER A 132 -12.68 11.66 -5.61
C SER A 132 -14.19 11.64 -5.36
N PRO A 133 -15.02 12.29 -6.21
CA PRO A 133 -16.47 12.28 -6.05
C PRO A 133 -17.10 10.88 -5.98
N SER A 134 -16.47 9.87 -6.59
CA SER A 134 -16.90 8.47 -6.56
C SER A 134 -16.86 7.86 -5.15
N PHE A 135 -15.92 8.28 -4.30
CA PHE A 135 -15.71 7.75 -2.95
C PHE A 135 -15.96 8.79 -1.84
N ASN A 136 -16.00 10.06 -2.19
CA ASN A 136 -16.43 11.14 -1.31
C ASN A 136 -17.29 12.15 -2.10
N PRO A 137 -18.61 11.93 -2.16
CA PRO A 137 -19.54 12.80 -2.89
C PRO A 137 -19.57 14.25 -2.39
N GLU A 138 -19.16 14.47 -1.14
CA GLU A 138 -19.11 15.80 -0.52
C GLU A 138 -17.83 16.57 -0.85
N TYR A 139 -16.81 15.89 -1.41
CA TYR A 139 -15.55 16.51 -1.79
C TYR A 139 -15.70 17.40 -3.03
N LYS A 140 -15.57 18.72 -2.82
CA LYS A 140 -15.49 19.71 -3.91
C LYS A 140 -14.02 20.00 -4.24
N PRO A 141 -13.52 19.68 -5.45
CA PRO A 141 -12.16 20.04 -5.82
C PRO A 141 -12.02 21.57 -5.78
N GLN A 142 -11.03 22.07 -5.03
CA GLN A 142 -10.70 23.49 -5.04
C GLN A 142 -10.18 23.85 -6.45
N LYS A 143 -10.81 24.83 -7.08
CA LYS A 143 -10.42 25.39 -8.39
C LYS A 143 -9.14 26.21 -8.28
#